data_AF-A0A932ZGV6-F1
#
_entry.id   AF-A0A932ZGV6-F1
#
_cell.length_a   1.000
_cell.length_b   1.000
_cell.length_c   1.000
_cell.angle_alpha   90.00
_cell.angle_beta   90.00
_cell.angle_gamma   90.00
#
_symmetry.space_group_name_H-M   'P 1'
#
loop_
_entity.id
_entity.type
_entity.pdbx_description
1 polymer ?
#
loop_
_entity_poly.entity_id
_entity_poly.type
_entity_poly.pdbx_seq_one_letter_code
_entity_poly.pdbx_strand_id
1 'polypeptide(L)'
;MKIRDSKGFTLIELVLVIAILGILAVTALPKFMDLSTEAKQSSRDGVIGAVRSGIALYRANDMVTNGGTGSYPASLDANADASACATCFSTILANGISDSSWTRTNATTYTYNDGTTTTTYTYSSANGTFQ
;
A
#
# COMPACT_ATOMS: atom_id res chain seq x y z
N MET A 1 19.84 31.77 -51.18
CA MET A 1 18.57 31.13 -50.76
C MET A 1 18.90 29.69 -50.35
N LYS A 2 18.82 29.35 -49.06
CA LYS A 2 19.21 28.03 -48.55
C LYS A 2 18.04 27.06 -48.78
N ILE A 3 18.21 26.05 -49.64
CA ILE A 3 17.17 25.04 -49.92
C ILE A 3 16.96 24.21 -48.64
N ARG A 4 15.72 24.12 -48.16
CA ARG A 4 15.33 23.28 -47.01
C ARG A 4 15.05 21.88 -47.55
N ASP A 5 15.83 20.90 -47.13
CA ASP A 5 15.65 19.49 -47.46
C ASP A 5 14.57 18.91 -46.53
N SER A 6 13.31 19.03 -46.92
CA SER A 6 12.17 18.47 -46.19
C SER A 6 12.01 17.00 -46.54
N LYS A 7 12.82 16.13 -45.91
CA LYS A 7 12.63 14.68 -46.01
C LYS A 7 11.36 14.31 -45.24
N GLY A 8 10.31 13.97 -45.98
CA GLY A 8 9.09 13.39 -45.42
C GLY A 8 9.33 11.96 -44.93
N PHE A 9 8.62 11.57 -43.88
CA PHE A 9 8.65 10.21 -43.33
C PHE A 9 8.10 9.21 -44.36
N THR A 10 8.76 8.07 -44.55
CA THR A 10 8.28 7.06 -45.49
C THR A 10 7.16 6.20 -44.88
N LEU A 11 6.21 5.73 -45.69
CA LEU A 11 5.18 4.80 -45.21
C LEU A 11 5.79 3.51 -44.65
N ILE A 12 6.91 3.06 -45.23
CA ILE A 12 7.61 1.87 -44.76
C ILE A 12 8.27 2.10 -43.39
N GLU A 13 8.81 3.29 -43.11
CA GLU A 13 9.30 3.63 -41.76
C GLU A 13 8.17 3.57 -40.73
N LEU A 14 6.98 4.08 -41.06
CA LEU A 14 5.86 4.04 -40.13
C LEU A 14 5.42 2.61 -39.82
N VAL A 15 5.33 1.77 -40.86
CA VAL A 15 4.96 0.36 -40.71
C VAL A 15 6.01 -0.41 -39.93
N LEU A 16 7.31 -0.17 -40.18
CA LEU A 16 8.39 -0.83 -39.45
C LEU A 16 8.41 -0.42 -37.97
N VAL A 17 8.17 0.87 -37.67
CA VAL A 17 8.13 1.38 -36.29
C VAL A 17 7.01 0.72 -35.49
N ILE A 18 5.77 0.69 -36.02
CA ILE A 18 4.66 0.04 -35.30
C ILE A 18 4.85 -1.47 -35.17
N ALA A 19 5.52 -2.12 -36.14
CA ALA A 19 5.85 -3.54 -36.06
C ALA A 19 6.86 -3.82 -34.94
N ILE A 20 7.92 -3.01 -34.82
CA ILE A 20 8.90 -3.12 -33.73
C ILE A 20 8.24 -2.83 -32.38
N LEU A 21 7.45 -1.77 -32.28
CA LEU A 21 6.71 -1.44 -31.05
C LEU A 21 5.73 -2.55 -30.65
N GLY A 22 5.10 -3.23 -31.62
CA GLY A 22 4.23 -4.38 -31.38
C GLY A 22 4.95 -5.54 -30.72
N ILE A 23 6.16 -5.89 -31.20
CA ILE A 23 6.98 -6.97 -30.62
C ILE A 23 7.45 -6.61 -29.20
N LEU A 24 7.89 -5.36 -29.01
CA LEU A 24 8.31 -4.87 -27.69
C LEU A 24 7.13 -4.85 -26.70
N ALA A 25 5.93 -4.47 -27.14
CA ALA A 25 4.75 -4.42 -26.28
C ALA A 25 4.33 -5.80 -25.76
N VAL A 26 4.32 -6.83 -26.63
CA VAL A 26 3.93 -8.20 -26.25
C VAL A 26 4.89 -8.79 -25.20
N THR A 27 6.18 -8.47 -25.29
CA THR A 27 7.18 -8.96 -24.34
C THR A 27 7.21 -8.17 -23.03
N ALA A 28 6.92 -6.86 -23.07
CA ALA A 28 6.94 -5.99 -21.89
C ALA A 28 5.68 -6.11 -21.02
N LEU A 29 4.50 -6.36 -21.62
CA LEU A 29 3.22 -6.33 -20.91
C LEU A 29 3.10 -7.38 -19.79
N PRO A 30 3.52 -8.65 -19.96
CA PRO A 30 3.47 -9.62 -18.86
C PRO A 30 4.34 -9.19 -17.67
N LYS A 31 5.57 -8.72 -17.94
CA LYS A 31 6.49 -8.23 -16.91
C LYS A 31 5.95 -7.01 -16.17
N PHE A 32 5.32 -6.09 -16.88
CA PHE A 32 4.69 -4.93 -16.27
C PHE A 32 3.56 -5.33 -15.32
N MET A 33 2.81 -6.38 -15.64
CA MET A 33 1.71 -6.86 -14.80
C MET A 33 2.18 -7.57 -13.54
N ASP A 34 3.24 -8.37 -13.67
CA ASP A 34 3.89 -9.01 -12.52
C ASP A 34 4.44 -7.94 -11.54
N LEU A 35 5.19 -6.97 -12.07
CA LEU A 35 5.76 -5.88 -11.26
C LEU A 35 4.68 -5.02 -10.58
N SER A 36 3.59 -4.75 -11.28
CA SER A 36 2.46 -4.00 -10.70
C SER A 36 1.83 -4.75 -9.54
N THR A 37 1.72 -6.07 -9.65
CA THR A 37 1.19 -6.93 -8.59
C THR A 37 2.15 -6.98 -7.41
N GLU A 38 3.43 -7.18 -7.65
CA GLU A 38 4.46 -7.22 -6.61
C GLU A 38 4.59 -5.88 -5.88
N ALA A 39 4.49 -4.75 -6.58
CA ALA A 39 4.47 -3.41 -5.97
C ALA A 39 3.28 -3.22 -5.03
N LYS A 40 2.09 -3.70 -5.42
CA LYS A 40 0.90 -3.69 -4.57
C LYS A 40 1.08 -4.57 -3.32
N GLN A 41 1.64 -5.76 -3.48
CA GLN A 41 1.94 -6.66 -2.36
C GLN A 41 2.94 -6.03 -1.38
N SER A 42 4.03 -5.44 -1.89
CA SER A 42 5.02 -4.74 -1.06
C SER A 42 4.41 -3.54 -0.32
N SER A 43 3.54 -2.78 -0.98
CA SER A 43 2.81 -1.68 -0.34
C SER A 43 1.91 -2.17 0.81
N ARG A 44 1.16 -3.27 0.60
CA ARG A 44 0.40 -3.91 1.69
C ARG A 44 1.27 -4.28 2.87
N ASP A 45 2.35 -4.98 2.61
CA ASP A 45 3.22 -5.51 3.66
C ASP A 45 3.88 -4.36 4.43
N GLY A 46 4.18 -3.25 3.74
CA GLY A 46 4.59 -2.00 4.36
C GLY A 46 3.54 -1.43 5.32
N VAL A 47 2.27 -1.38 4.92
CA VAL A 47 1.16 -0.92 5.79
C VAL A 47 0.98 -1.86 6.99
N ILE A 48 0.98 -3.18 6.77
CA ILE A 48 0.86 -4.19 7.84
C ILE A 48 2.01 -4.05 8.84
N GLY A 49 3.24 -3.91 8.35
CA GLY A 49 4.43 -3.70 9.17
C GLY A 49 4.37 -2.41 9.98
N ALA A 50 3.88 -1.33 9.38
CA ALA A 50 3.67 -0.06 10.07
C ALA A 50 2.62 -0.21 11.19
N VAL A 51 1.48 -0.86 10.93
CA VAL A 51 0.44 -1.11 11.95
C VAL A 51 1.00 -1.91 13.12
N ARG A 52 1.71 -3.01 12.84
CA ARG A 52 2.35 -3.84 13.88
C ARG A 52 3.36 -3.04 14.70
N SER A 53 4.13 -2.18 14.05
CA SER A 53 5.09 -1.29 14.72
C SER A 53 4.36 -0.27 15.62
N GLY A 54 3.23 0.27 15.16
CA GLY A 54 2.38 1.15 15.97
C GLY A 54 1.83 0.45 17.21
N ILE A 55 1.42 -0.82 17.10
CA ILE A 55 0.95 -1.63 18.24
C ILE A 55 2.08 -1.86 19.26
N ALA A 56 3.28 -2.19 18.78
CA ALA A 56 4.44 -2.36 19.64
C ALA A 56 4.82 -1.05 20.35
N LEU A 57 4.76 0.09 19.65
CA LEU A 57 5.06 1.40 20.22
C LEU A 57 4.02 1.81 21.27
N TYR A 58 2.73 1.59 21.00
CA TYR A 58 1.67 1.81 21.98
C TYR A 58 1.93 1.01 23.26
N ARG A 59 2.20 -0.30 23.13
CA ARG A 59 2.49 -1.16 24.28
C ARG A 59 3.70 -0.67 25.06
N ALA A 60 4.78 -0.28 24.36
CA ALA A 60 5.98 0.25 25.00
C ALA A 60 5.69 1.53 25.80
N ASN A 61 4.90 2.45 25.25
CA ASN A 61 4.49 3.65 25.97
C ASN A 61 3.61 3.31 27.18
N ASP A 62 2.64 2.41 27.01
CA ASP A 62 1.75 1.98 28.10
C ASP A 62 2.52 1.34 29.27
N MET A 63 3.58 0.56 28.97
CA MET A 63 4.47 0.02 30.01
C MET A 63 5.14 1.12 30.83
N VAL A 64 5.45 2.27 30.22
CA VAL A 64 6.09 3.40 30.92
C VAL A 64 5.06 4.21 31.71
N THR A 65 3.86 4.44 31.15
CA THR A 65 2.85 5.30 31.77
C THR A 65 1.98 4.60 32.81
N ASN A 66 1.68 3.31 32.63
CA ASN A 66 0.74 2.53 33.44
C ASN A 66 1.42 1.45 34.30
N GLY A 67 2.70 1.60 34.64
CA GLY A 67 3.35 0.79 35.67
C GLY A 67 3.78 -0.62 35.24
N GLY A 68 4.08 -0.83 33.96
CA GLY A 68 4.88 -1.97 33.50
C GLY A 68 4.12 -3.20 32.97
N THR A 69 2.78 -3.23 33.02
CA THR A 69 2.01 -4.39 32.51
C THR A 69 1.83 -4.39 30.99
N GLY A 70 1.86 -3.23 30.33
CA GLY A 70 1.85 -3.11 28.87
C GLY A 70 0.58 -3.64 28.22
N SER A 71 -0.39 -2.75 28.06
CA SER A 71 -1.68 -3.00 27.41
C SER A 71 -1.57 -2.77 25.91
N TYR A 72 -2.44 -3.44 25.15
CA TYR A 72 -2.61 -3.19 23.72
C TYR A 72 -3.78 -2.22 23.50
N PRO A 73 -3.78 -1.46 22.39
CA PRO A 73 -4.86 -0.53 22.11
C PRO A 73 -6.20 -1.26 21.99
N ALA A 74 -7.27 -0.66 22.48
CA ALA A 74 -8.60 -1.28 22.40
C ALA A 74 -9.08 -1.38 20.94
N SER A 75 -8.73 -0.38 20.11
CA SER A 75 -8.86 -0.44 18.66
C SER A 75 -7.78 0.42 17.99
N LEU A 76 -7.56 0.20 16.69
CA LEU A 76 -6.51 0.90 15.92
C LEU A 76 -7.01 2.21 15.30
N ASP A 77 -8.31 2.48 15.36
CA ASP A 77 -8.98 3.59 14.66
C ASP A 77 -9.44 4.71 15.59
N ALA A 78 -9.26 4.54 16.90
CA ALA A 78 -9.62 5.56 17.85
C ALA A 78 -8.41 6.44 18.22
N ASN A 79 -8.50 7.74 17.93
CA ASN A 79 -7.76 8.78 18.66
C ASN A 79 -8.12 8.82 20.18
N ALA A 80 -8.86 7.82 20.68
CA ALA A 80 -9.55 7.88 21.97
C ALA A 80 -8.72 7.35 23.14
N ASP A 81 -7.62 6.63 22.89
CA ASP A 81 -6.71 6.23 23.96
C ASP A 81 -5.75 7.39 24.25
N ALA A 82 -6.25 8.39 24.97
CA ALA A 82 -5.50 9.55 25.47
C ALA A 82 -4.29 9.19 26.36
N SER A 83 -4.06 7.89 26.61
CA SER A 83 -3.24 7.39 27.69
C SER A 83 -1.92 6.72 27.24
N ALA A 84 -1.75 6.40 25.95
CA ALA A 84 -0.49 5.78 25.49
C ALA A 84 0.00 6.22 24.11
N CYS A 85 -0.88 6.42 23.11
CA CYS A 85 -0.47 7.04 21.84
C CYS A 85 -1.67 7.44 20.95
N ALA A 86 -2.13 8.68 21.08
CA ALA A 86 -3.30 9.18 20.34
C ALA A 86 -3.08 9.32 18.82
N THR A 87 -1.83 9.29 18.33
CA THR A 87 -1.48 9.53 16.92
C THR A 87 -0.73 8.38 16.24
N CYS A 88 -0.44 7.28 16.96
CA CYS A 88 0.34 6.16 16.42
C CYS A 88 -0.31 5.52 15.19
N PHE A 89 -1.63 5.55 15.15
CA PHE A 89 -2.42 4.88 14.12
C PHE A 89 -3.10 5.86 13.18
N SER A 90 -3.36 7.09 13.59
CA SER A 90 -4.04 8.09 12.74
C SER A 90 -3.27 8.33 11.45
N THR A 91 -1.93 8.39 11.48
CA THR A 91 -1.12 8.61 10.27
C THR A 91 -1.04 7.36 9.39
N ILE A 92 -0.99 6.17 9.99
CA ILE A 92 -0.86 4.89 9.27
C ILE A 92 -2.19 4.51 8.63
N LEU A 93 -3.30 4.67 9.35
CA LEU A 93 -4.63 4.46 8.81
C LEU A 93 -5.10 5.62 7.92
N ALA A 94 -4.68 6.87 8.12
CA ALA A 94 -5.08 7.94 7.20
C ALA A 94 -4.28 7.93 5.88
N ASN A 95 -3.00 7.56 5.91
CA ASN A 95 -2.14 7.60 4.71
C ASN A 95 -1.89 6.23 4.08
N GLY A 96 -1.98 5.13 4.84
CA GLY A 96 -1.90 3.76 4.32
C GLY A 96 -3.23 3.22 3.80
N ILE A 97 -4.38 3.77 4.27
CA ILE A 97 -5.73 3.38 3.83
C ILE A 97 -6.32 4.35 2.79
N SER A 98 -5.61 5.41 2.43
CA SER A 98 -6.02 6.32 1.35
C SER A 98 -5.67 5.80 -0.05
N ASP A 99 -4.91 4.72 -0.17
CA ASP A 99 -4.99 3.87 -1.36
C ASP A 99 -6.33 3.16 -1.32
N SER A 100 -7.20 3.42 -2.31
CA SER A 100 -8.52 2.81 -2.51
C SER A 100 -8.57 1.28 -2.35
N SER A 101 -7.41 0.63 -2.33
CA SER A 101 -7.19 -0.78 -2.02
C SER A 101 -7.52 -1.16 -0.58
N TRP A 102 -7.25 -0.33 0.42
CA TRP A 102 -7.57 -0.65 1.82
C TRP A 102 -8.94 -0.08 2.20
N THR A 103 -9.76 -0.87 2.89
CA THR A 103 -11.07 -0.43 3.38
C THR A 103 -11.28 -0.95 4.78
N ARG A 104 -11.70 -0.08 5.70
CA ARG A 104 -12.12 -0.48 7.04
C ARG A 104 -13.53 -1.06 6.98
N THR A 105 -13.71 -2.28 7.46
CA THR A 105 -15.02 -2.94 7.54
C THR A 105 -15.64 -2.79 8.93
N ASN A 106 -14.82 -2.83 9.98
CA ASN A 106 -15.26 -2.65 11.37
C ASN A 106 -14.11 -2.07 12.23
N ALA A 107 -14.35 -1.81 13.52
CA ALA A 107 -13.35 -1.25 14.45
C ALA A 107 -12.06 -2.09 14.56
N THR A 108 -12.16 -3.40 14.36
CA THR A 108 -11.02 -4.32 14.41
C THR A 108 -10.75 -5.01 13.08
N THR A 109 -11.49 -4.69 12.01
CA THR A 109 -11.45 -5.45 10.75
C THR A 109 -11.18 -4.54 9.57
N TYR A 110 -10.16 -4.90 8.81
CA TYR A 110 -9.64 -4.16 7.67
C TYR A 110 -9.56 -5.10 6.48
N THR A 111 -9.87 -4.59 5.31
CA THR A 111 -9.80 -5.34 4.06
C THR A 111 -8.81 -4.68 3.13
N TYR A 112 -8.09 -5.48 2.37
CA TYR A 112 -7.28 -5.02 1.26
C TYR A 112 -7.74 -5.69 -0.02
N ASN A 113 -7.95 -4.91 -1.07
CA ASN A 113 -8.28 -5.36 -2.41
C ASN A 113 -7.12 -5.07 -3.37
N ASP A 114 -6.50 -6.10 -3.96
CA ASP A 114 -5.45 -5.90 -4.99
C ASP A 114 -6.01 -5.58 -6.39
N GLY A 115 -7.34 -5.51 -6.53
CA GLY A 115 -8.07 -5.39 -7.79
C GLY A 115 -8.60 -6.71 -8.33
N THR A 116 -8.21 -7.84 -7.73
CA THR A 116 -8.67 -9.20 -8.09
C THR A 116 -9.18 -10.00 -6.90
N THR A 117 -8.56 -9.83 -5.73
CA THR A 117 -8.83 -10.58 -4.50
C THR A 117 -8.93 -9.61 -3.33
N THR A 118 -9.90 -9.84 -2.45
CA THR A 118 -10.02 -9.12 -1.17
C THR A 118 -9.52 -9.98 -0.03
N THR A 119 -8.49 -9.52 0.66
CA THR A 119 -7.93 -10.14 1.87
C THR A 119 -8.42 -9.39 3.10
N THR A 120 -8.82 -10.12 4.14
CA THR A 120 -9.29 -9.53 5.41
C THR A 120 -8.23 -9.70 6.50
N TYR A 121 -7.96 -8.61 7.22
CA TYR A 121 -7.07 -8.53 8.37
C TYR A 121 -7.86 -8.11 9.59
N THR A 122 -7.64 -8.81 10.70
CA THR A 122 -8.29 -8.59 11.98
C THR A 122 -7.27 -8.24 13.05
N TYR A 123 -7.57 -7.18 13.80
CA TYR A 123 -6.85 -6.78 14.98
C TYR A 123 -7.41 -7.46 16.23
N SER A 124 -6.53 -7.98 17.09
CA SER A 124 -6.90 -8.51 18.42
C SER A 124 -6.21 -7.70 19.51
N SER A 125 -6.99 -6.99 20.32
CA SER A 125 -6.52 -6.27 21.50
C SER A 125 -6.08 -7.19 22.65
N ALA A 126 -6.45 -8.47 22.63
CA ALA A 126 -6.00 -9.43 23.63
C ALA A 126 -4.48 -9.72 23.51
N ASN A 127 -3.98 -9.79 22.28
CA ASN A 127 -2.60 -10.23 21.99
C ASN A 127 -1.81 -9.23 21.14
N GLY A 128 -2.41 -8.11 20.72
CA GLY A 128 -1.78 -7.11 19.86
C GLY A 128 -1.50 -7.58 18.44
N THR A 129 -2.18 -8.63 17.97
CA THR A 129 -1.94 -9.22 16.65
C THR A 129 -2.77 -8.53 15.58
N PHE A 130 -2.15 -8.30 14.41
CA PHE A 130 -2.82 -7.85 13.19
C PHE A 130 -2.52 -8.83 12.06
N GLN A 131 -3.53 -9.58 11.63
CA GLN A 131 -3.40 -10.66 10.64
C GLN A 131 -4.71 -10.94 9.91
#